data_AF-A0AAP8KLE8-F1
#
_entry.id   AF-A0AAP8KLE8-F1
#
_cell.length_a   1.000
_cell.length_b   1.000
_cell.length_c   1.000
_cell.angle_alpha   90.00
_cell.angle_beta   90.00
_cell.angle_gamma   90.00
#
_symmetry.space_group_name_H-M   'P 1'
#
loop_
_entity.id
_entity.type
_entity.pdbx_description
1 polymer ?
#
loop_
_entity_poly.entity_id
_entity_poly.type
_entity_poly.pdbx_seq_one_letter_code
_entity_poly.pdbx_strand_id
1 'polypeptide(L)'
;VSNTQLSALRIRLGWPTLLLQKNNGDKVGTRVEYAIDLSVDGGPYETVVNGAVDDKTTSLYERSHRVNLPKASTGWQLRVRRITPDSTSVNIVDTMRVVAVTEIIDAKLRYVNTALLYVEFDAKQFPNGIPQVVCNPKGRIIRVPDTYDPETRTYSGTWEGVFKWAWTDNPAWIYYDIILNERFGLGQRIDATQIDKWELYRIAQYCDQLVPDGKGGSGTEPRFRCNVYIQDRNDAWTVLRDLAGIFRGMTYWG
;
A
#
# COMPACT_ATOMS: atom_id res chain seq x y z
N VAL A 1 2.43 -30.98 -10.86
CA VAL A 1 1.85 -30.41 -9.63
C VAL A 1 0.45 -30.96 -9.48
N SER A 2 0.21 -31.78 -8.46
CA SER A 2 -1.05 -32.52 -8.26
C SER A 2 -1.97 -31.93 -7.18
N ASN A 3 -1.47 -31.00 -6.36
CA ASN A 3 -2.28 -30.33 -5.35
C ASN A 3 -3.19 -29.29 -6.01
N THR A 4 -4.47 -29.61 -6.20
CA THR A 4 -5.45 -28.73 -6.86
C THR A 4 -5.89 -27.53 -6.03
N GLN A 5 -5.44 -27.41 -4.78
CA GLN A 5 -5.72 -26.24 -3.92
C GLN A 5 -4.86 -25.02 -4.25
N LEU A 6 -3.85 -25.17 -5.12
CA LEU A 6 -2.95 -24.09 -5.49
C LEU A 6 -3.65 -23.03 -6.35
N SER A 7 -3.29 -21.77 -6.10
CA SER A 7 -3.79 -20.62 -6.85
C SER A 7 -2.79 -20.16 -7.92
N ALA A 8 -1.48 -20.32 -7.66
CA ALA A 8 -0.43 -19.97 -8.59
C ALA A 8 0.84 -20.79 -8.36
N LEU A 9 1.70 -20.84 -9.38
CA LEU A 9 3.10 -21.24 -9.25
C LEU A 9 3.98 -20.02 -9.47
N ARG A 10 5.00 -19.85 -8.64
CA ARG A 10 6.09 -18.90 -8.90
C ARG A 10 7.32 -19.67 -9.37
N ILE A 11 7.70 -19.46 -10.61
CA ILE A 11 8.86 -20.08 -11.25
C ILE A 11 10.00 -19.08 -11.21
N ARG A 12 11.08 -19.43 -10.52
CA ARG A 12 12.30 -18.63 -10.49
C ARG A 12 13.30 -19.21 -11.48
N LEU A 13 13.60 -18.43 -12.51
CA LEU A 13 14.63 -18.72 -13.48
C LEU A 13 15.90 -17.98 -13.09
N GLY A 14 17.05 -18.62 -13.28
CA GLY A 14 18.35 -18.09 -12.91
C GLY A 14 19.35 -18.23 -14.04
N TRP A 15 20.16 -17.19 -14.20
CA TRP A 15 21.27 -17.12 -15.13
C TRP A 15 22.55 -16.81 -14.34
N PRO A 16 23.39 -17.81 -14.02
CA PRO A 16 24.61 -17.63 -13.24
C PRO A 16 25.57 -16.60 -13.87
N THR A 17 25.65 -16.59 -15.19
CA THR A 17 26.49 -15.69 -15.98
C THR A 17 25.89 -15.56 -17.37
N LEU A 18 25.84 -14.34 -17.89
CA LEU A 18 25.43 -14.01 -19.26
C LEU A 18 26.52 -13.16 -19.88
N LEU A 19 27.34 -13.76 -20.74
CA LEU A 19 28.38 -13.04 -21.47
C LEU A 19 28.67 -13.69 -22.82
N LEU A 20 29.04 -12.83 -23.77
CA LEU A 20 29.64 -13.17 -25.05
C LEU A 20 31.03 -12.53 -25.10
N GLN A 21 32.07 -13.33 -25.27
CA GLN A 21 33.43 -12.87 -25.54
C GLN A 21 33.65 -12.72 -27.05
N LYS A 22 33.90 -11.50 -27.50
CA LYS A 22 34.24 -11.19 -28.89
C LYS A 22 35.71 -11.54 -29.17
N ASN A 23 36.04 -11.67 -30.46
CA ASN A 23 37.40 -12.00 -30.92
C ASN A 23 38.46 -10.95 -30.53
N ASN A 24 38.04 -9.72 -30.23
CA ASN A 24 38.90 -8.65 -29.73
C ASN A 24 39.09 -8.68 -28.19
N GLY A 25 38.60 -9.72 -27.51
CA GLY A 25 38.66 -9.86 -26.06
C GLY A 25 37.56 -9.14 -25.28
N ASP A 26 36.71 -8.35 -25.95
CA ASP A 26 35.61 -7.62 -25.30
C ASP A 26 34.50 -8.58 -24.83
N LYS A 27 33.91 -8.30 -23.67
CA LYS A 27 32.84 -9.10 -23.07
C LYS A 27 31.54 -8.30 -23.09
N VAL A 28 30.58 -8.72 -23.91
CA VAL A 28 29.26 -8.08 -24.03
C VAL A 28 28.16 -8.98 -23.48
N GLY A 29 26.95 -8.42 -23.31
CA GLY A 29 25.77 -9.20 -22.92
C GLY A 29 25.33 -10.17 -24.00
N THR A 30 24.53 -11.15 -23.61
CA THR A 30 23.92 -12.12 -24.54
C THR A 30 22.43 -12.23 -24.25
N ARG A 31 21.66 -12.53 -25.29
CA ARG A 31 20.19 -12.62 -25.21
C ARG A 31 19.75 -14.07 -25.17
N VAL A 32 18.92 -14.41 -24.17
CA VAL A 32 18.29 -15.73 -24.03
C VAL A 32 16.79 -15.55 -23.98
N GLU A 33 16.10 -16.14 -24.94
CA GLU A 33 14.65 -16.20 -25.02
C GLU A 33 14.15 -17.52 -24.43
N TYR A 34 13.05 -17.44 -23.68
CA TYR A 34 12.44 -18.59 -23.02
C TYR A 34 10.92 -18.47 -22.95
N ALA A 35 10.27 -19.62 -22.86
CA ALA A 35 8.83 -19.74 -22.65
C ALA A 35 8.55 -20.62 -21.42
N ILE A 36 7.47 -20.29 -20.73
CA ILE A 36 6.86 -21.19 -19.73
C ILE A 36 5.53 -21.61 -20.31
N ASP A 37 5.35 -22.92 -20.46
CA ASP A 37 4.09 -23.52 -20.87
C ASP A 37 3.41 -24.20 -19.69
N LEU A 38 2.08 -24.20 -19.73
CA LEU A 38 1.21 -24.84 -18.77
C LEU A 38 0.28 -25.81 -19.50
N SER A 39 0.16 -27.03 -18.99
CA SER A 39 -0.88 -27.99 -19.36
C SER A 39 -1.79 -28.22 -18.15
N VAL A 40 -3.09 -28.25 -18.41
CA VAL A 40 -4.16 -28.41 -17.41
C VAL A 40 -4.82 -29.75 -17.66
N ASP A 41 -4.90 -30.61 -16.64
CA ASP A 41 -5.61 -31.89 -16.72
C ASP A 41 -5.18 -32.81 -17.89
N GLY A 42 -3.90 -32.76 -18.27
CA GLY A 42 -3.35 -33.56 -19.37
C GLY A 42 -3.68 -33.03 -20.77
N GLY A 43 -4.24 -31.81 -20.87
CA GLY A 43 -4.47 -31.11 -22.13
C GLY A 43 -3.19 -30.61 -22.81
N PRO A 44 -3.32 -29.91 -23.96
CA PRO A 44 -2.18 -29.35 -24.66
C PRO A 44 -1.42 -28.32 -23.80
N TYR A 45 -0.13 -28.17 -24.08
CA TYR A 45 0.68 -27.13 -23.47
C TYR A 45 0.39 -25.78 -24.12
N GLU A 46 -0.04 -24.81 -23.31
CA GLU A 46 -0.21 -23.42 -23.74
C GLU A 46 0.89 -22.54 -23.14
N THR A 47 1.46 -21.64 -23.94
CA THR A 47 2.47 -20.70 -23.46
C THR A 47 1.82 -19.61 -22.61
N VAL A 48 2.15 -19.60 -21.31
CA VAL A 48 1.64 -18.65 -20.31
C VAL A 48 2.60 -17.50 -20.07
N VAL A 49 3.90 -17.70 -20.32
CA VAL A 49 4.92 -16.66 -20.25
C VAL A 49 5.82 -16.79 -21.46
N ASN A 50 6.05 -15.67 -22.14
CA ASN A 50 7.07 -15.53 -23.16
C ASN A 50 7.99 -14.37 -22.75
N GLY A 51 9.28 -14.64 -22.59
CA GLY A 51 10.21 -13.69 -22.03
C GLY A 51 11.61 -13.80 -22.61
N ALA A 52 12.37 -12.72 -22.47
CA ALA A 52 13.78 -12.67 -22.81
C ALA A 52 14.59 -12.02 -21.69
N VAL A 53 15.82 -12.48 -21.51
CA VAL A 53 16.87 -11.74 -20.80
C VAL A 53 17.86 -11.26 -21.85
N ASP A 54 18.14 -9.97 -21.86
CA ASP A 54 19.10 -9.31 -22.73
C ASP A 54 19.95 -8.38 -21.85
N ASP A 55 20.96 -8.96 -21.20
CA ASP A 55 21.84 -8.22 -20.28
C ASP A 55 23.21 -8.90 -20.20
N LYS A 56 24.17 -8.25 -19.53
CA LYS A 56 25.47 -8.79 -19.18
C LYS A 56 25.51 -9.05 -17.69
N THR A 57 25.64 -10.31 -17.28
CA THR A 57 25.69 -10.68 -15.87
C THR A 57 26.95 -11.46 -15.55
N THR A 58 27.65 -11.08 -14.48
CA THR A 58 28.83 -11.78 -13.94
C THR A 58 28.53 -12.51 -12.63
N SER A 59 27.30 -12.36 -12.13
CA SER A 59 26.74 -13.02 -10.95
C SER A 59 25.35 -13.55 -11.25
N LEU A 60 24.82 -14.41 -10.38
CA LEU A 60 23.50 -15.02 -10.54
C LEU A 60 22.43 -13.93 -10.65
N TYR A 61 21.85 -13.81 -11.84
CA TYR A 61 20.67 -13.02 -12.10
C TYR A 61 19.44 -13.92 -12.02
N GLU A 62 18.46 -13.54 -11.20
CA GLU A 62 17.22 -14.29 -11.04
C GLU A 62 16.02 -13.48 -11.51
N ARG A 63 15.08 -14.13 -12.20
CA ARG A 63 13.78 -13.55 -12.53
C ARG A 63 12.68 -14.51 -12.11
N SER A 64 11.71 -14.01 -11.36
CA SER A 64 10.56 -14.79 -10.89
C SER A 64 9.33 -14.46 -11.73
N HIS A 65 8.64 -15.50 -12.21
CA HIS A 65 7.38 -15.40 -12.94
C HIS A 65 6.27 -16.04 -12.12
N ARG A 66 5.20 -15.29 -11.86
CA ARG A 66 3.99 -15.84 -11.24
C ARG A 66 3.03 -16.29 -12.35
N VAL A 67 2.76 -17.58 -12.42
CA VAL A 67 1.79 -18.19 -13.32
C VAL A 67 0.55 -18.54 -12.48
N ASN A 68 -0.56 -17.85 -12.75
CA ASN A 68 -1.84 -18.18 -12.11
C ASN A 68 -2.37 -19.49 -12.69
N LEU A 69 -2.80 -20.38 -11.81
CA LEU A 69 -3.27 -21.71 -12.19
C LEU A 69 -4.79 -21.67 -12.42
N PRO A 70 -5.29 -22.05 -13.62
CA PRO A 70 -6.72 -22.22 -13.84
C PRO A 70 -7.22 -23.45 -13.07
N LYS A 71 -8.51 -23.51 -12.72
CA LYS A 71 -9.08 -24.68 -12.01
C LYS A 71 -8.76 -25.98 -12.75
N ALA A 72 -8.27 -26.98 -12.02
CA ALA A 72 -7.94 -28.31 -12.52
C ALA A 72 -8.50 -29.40 -11.60
N SER A 73 -8.79 -30.58 -12.16
CA SER A 73 -9.34 -31.73 -11.43
C SER A 73 -8.26 -32.73 -11.01
N THR A 74 -7.24 -32.91 -11.85
CA THR A 74 -6.10 -33.81 -11.66
C THR A 74 -4.81 -33.05 -11.36
N GLY A 75 -4.66 -31.86 -11.94
CA GLY A 75 -3.55 -30.95 -11.66
C GLY A 75 -2.96 -30.32 -12.91
N TRP A 76 -1.73 -29.83 -12.76
CA TRP A 76 -1.03 -29.10 -13.82
C TRP A 76 0.35 -29.68 -14.09
N GLN A 77 0.75 -29.61 -15.36
CA GLN A 77 2.10 -29.87 -15.79
C GLN A 77 2.71 -28.57 -16.30
N LEU A 78 3.90 -28.24 -15.80
CA LEU A 78 4.62 -27.05 -16.19
C LEU A 78 5.86 -27.45 -16.98
N ARG A 79 6.11 -26.73 -18.07
CA ARG A 79 7.28 -26.93 -18.92
C ARG A 79 7.97 -25.60 -19.15
N VAL A 80 9.24 -25.52 -18.77
CA VAL A 80 10.09 -24.38 -19.11
C VAL A 80 10.88 -24.76 -20.36
N ARG A 81 10.82 -23.93 -21.39
CA ARG A 81 11.57 -24.11 -22.64
C ARG A 81 12.50 -22.94 -22.86
N ARG A 82 13.75 -23.22 -23.18
CA ARG A 82 14.64 -22.26 -23.83
C ARG A 82 14.26 -22.20 -25.31
N ILE A 83 14.03 -21.01 -25.86
CA ILE A 83 13.68 -20.79 -27.27
C ILE A 83 14.95 -20.59 -28.09
N THR A 84 15.90 -19.80 -27.57
CA THR A 84 17.23 -19.65 -28.17
C THR A 84 17.99 -20.97 -28.09
N PRO A 85 18.58 -21.48 -29.18
CA PRO A 85 19.41 -22.68 -29.15
C PRO A 85 20.59 -22.54 -28.17
N ASP A 86 21.02 -23.65 -27.57
CA ASP A 86 22.26 -23.68 -26.80
C ASP A 86 23.45 -23.40 -27.72
N SER A 87 24.37 -22.54 -27.26
CA SER A 87 25.59 -22.25 -28.00
C SER A 87 26.63 -23.34 -27.80
N THR A 88 27.29 -23.75 -28.88
CA THR A 88 28.45 -24.65 -28.83
C THR A 88 29.78 -23.90 -28.66
N SER A 89 29.75 -22.58 -28.71
CA SER A 89 30.95 -21.75 -28.57
C SER A 89 31.33 -21.57 -27.10
N VAL A 90 32.59 -21.85 -26.77
CA VAL A 90 33.18 -21.55 -25.45
C VAL A 90 33.11 -20.06 -25.11
N ASN A 91 33.01 -19.20 -26.14
CA ASN A 91 32.94 -17.75 -25.98
C ASN A 91 31.56 -17.24 -25.56
N ILE A 92 30.52 -18.07 -25.56
CA ILE A 92 29.17 -17.70 -25.14
C ILE A 92 28.83 -18.49 -23.89
N VAL A 93 28.52 -17.77 -22.80
CA VAL A 93 28.05 -18.36 -21.55
C VAL A 93 26.64 -17.84 -21.32
N ASP A 94 25.65 -18.72 -21.47
CA ASP A 94 24.23 -18.35 -21.47
C ASP A 94 23.31 -19.38 -20.80
N THR A 95 23.87 -20.15 -19.86
CA THR A 95 23.15 -21.24 -19.17
C THR A 95 21.93 -20.71 -18.41
N MET A 96 20.74 -21.16 -18.83
CA MET A 96 19.48 -20.94 -18.11
C MET A 96 19.21 -22.11 -17.15
N ARG A 97 18.84 -21.81 -15.90
CA ARG A 97 18.45 -22.81 -14.90
C ARG A 97 17.10 -22.48 -14.28
N VAL A 98 16.33 -23.50 -13.93
CA VAL A 98 15.19 -23.35 -13.01
C VAL A 98 15.77 -23.43 -11.60
N VAL A 99 15.74 -22.32 -10.87
CA VAL A 99 16.30 -22.24 -9.52
C VAL A 99 15.30 -22.77 -8.48
N ALA A 100 14.04 -22.37 -8.62
CA ALA A 100 12.99 -22.79 -7.70
C ALA A 100 11.62 -22.78 -8.38
N VAL A 101 10.75 -23.68 -7.94
CA VAL A 101 9.32 -23.63 -8.20
C VAL A 101 8.64 -23.53 -6.84
N THR A 102 7.91 -22.45 -6.61
CA THR A 102 7.19 -22.21 -5.35
C THR A 102 5.70 -22.35 -5.60
N GLU A 103 5.04 -23.18 -4.80
CA GLU A 103 3.60 -23.35 -4.82
C GLU A 103 2.93 -22.24 -3.99
N ILE A 104 1.92 -21.56 -4.55
CA ILE A 104 1.22 -20.44 -3.91
C ILE A 104 -0.26 -20.78 -3.77
N ILE A 105 -0.77 -20.70 -2.55
CA ILE A 105 -2.20 -20.67 -2.24
C ILE A 105 -2.55 -19.23 -1.89
N ASP A 106 -3.40 -18.59 -2.69
CA ASP A 106 -3.86 -17.24 -2.37
C ASP A 106 -4.90 -17.31 -1.26
N ALA A 107 -4.59 -16.67 -0.14
CA ALA A 107 -5.59 -16.36 0.86
C ALA A 107 -6.13 -14.96 0.58
N LYS A 108 -7.46 -14.83 0.45
CA LYS A 108 -8.13 -13.52 0.44
C LYS A 108 -8.18 -12.98 1.88
N LEU A 109 -7.03 -12.53 2.38
CA LEU A 109 -6.95 -11.87 3.67
C LEU A 109 -7.45 -10.44 3.53
N ARG A 110 -8.55 -10.11 4.22
CA ARG A 110 -8.97 -8.73 4.39
C ARG A 110 -8.22 -8.15 5.58
N TYR A 111 -7.33 -7.20 5.34
CA TYR A 111 -6.73 -6.40 6.40
C TYR A 111 -7.72 -5.29 6.78
N VAL A 112 -8.76 -5.68 7.52
CA VAL A 112 -9.83 -4.76 7.94
C VAL A 112 -9.23 -3.62 8.76
N ASN A 113 -9.62 -2.39 8.43
CA ASN A 113 -9.15 -1.17 9.08
C ASN A 113 -7.64 -0.89 8.96
N THR A 114 -7.01 -1.35 7.88
CA THR A 114 -5.60 -1.08 7.54
C THR A 114 -5.48 -0.51 6.14
N ALA A 115 -4.73 0.57 5.98
CA ALA A 115 -4.29 1.06 4.67
C ALA A 115 -2.94 0.43 4.32
N LEU A 116 -2.79 -0.07 3.10
CA LEU A 116 -1.54 -0.66 2.60
C LEU A 116 -1.03 0.17 1.43
N LEU A 117 0.27 0.48 1.44
CA LEU A 117 0.97 1.12 0.34
C LEU A 117 1.97 0.09 -0.24
N TYR A 118 1.81 -0.25 -1.52
CA TYR A 118 2.77 -1.07 -2.27
C TYR A 118 3.49 -0.16 -3.26
N VAL A 119 4.82 -0.18 -3.24
CA VAL A 119 5.66 0.57 -4.17
C VAL A 119 6.65 -0.40 -4.81
N GLU A 120 6.76 -0.33 -6.13
CA GLU A 120 7.71 -1.10 -6.92
C GLU A 120 8.62 -0.13 -7.68
N PHE A 121 9.93 -0.37 -7.63
CA PHE A 121 10.94 0.45 -8.27
C PHE A 121 12.05 -0.43 -8.86
N ASP A 122 12.70 0.07 -9.91
CA ASP A 122 13.85 -0.59 -10.51
C ASP A 122 15.06 -0.50 -9.57
N ALA A 123 15.63 -1.66 -9.23
CA ALA A 123 16.82 -1.75 -8.39
C ALA A 123 18.02 -0.98 -8.97
N LYS A 124 18.09 -0.81 -10.30
CA LYS A 124 19.16 -0.01 -10.95
C LYS A 124 19.13 1.47 -10.53
N GLN A 125 17.96 2.01 -10.17
CA GLN A 125 17.81 3.39 -9.71
C GLN A 125 18.23 3.59 -8.25
N PHE A 126 18.29 2.50 -7.48
CA PHE A 126 18.65 2.53 -6.05
C PHE A 126 19.80 1.55 -5.75
N PRO A 127 21.00 1.80 -6.30
CA PRO A 127 22.14 0.89 -6.18
C PRO A 127 22.64 0.71 -4.72
N ASN A 128 22.30 1.65 -3.84
CA ASN A 128 22.77 1.70 -2.45
C ASN A 128 21.72 1.23 -1.42
N GLY A 129 20.65 0.56 -1.83
CA GLY A 129 19.70 -0.08 -0.92
C GLY A 129 18.24 0.29 -1.12
N ILE A 130 17.41 -0.01 -0.12
CA ILE A 130 15.97 0.23 -0.17
C ILE A 130 15.70 1.74 -0.06
N PRO A 131 14.99 2.37 -1.00
CA PRO A 131 14.63 3.78 -0.92
C PRO A 131 13.74 4.06 0.29
N GLN A 132 13.95 5.22 0.91
CA GLN A 132 13.02 5.73 1.91
C GLN A 132 11.76 6.24 1.22
N VAL A 133 10.62 5.62 1.53
CA VAL A 133 9.31 6.08 1.05
C VAL A 133 8.71 7.02 2.08
N VAL A 134 8.51 8.28 1.70
CA VAL A 134 7.81 9.29 2.50
C VAL A 134 6.45 9.56 1.87
N CYS A 135 5.38 9.51 2.65
CA CYS A 135 4.03 9.81 2.18
C CYS A 135 3.39 10.86 3.08
N ASN A 136 2.51 11.69 2.49
CA ASN A 136 1.68 12.66 3.21
C ASN A 136 0.19 12.25 3.04
N PRO A 137 -0.26 11.20 3.73
CA PRO A 137 -1.66 10.79 3.64
C PRO A 137 -2.55 11.79 4.37
N LYS A 138 -3.73 12.08 3.80
CA LYS A 138 -4.79 12.81 4.51
C LYS A 138 -5.16 12.10 5.83
N GLY A 139 -5.09 10.76 5.88
CA GLY A 139 -5.34 9.99 7.10
C GLY A 139 -6.74 9.41 7.11
N ARG A 140 -7.42 9.41 8.27
CA ARG A 140 -8.71 8.74 8.47
C ARG A 140 -9.88 9.62 8.01
N ILE A 141 -10.89 8.98 7.40
CA ILE A 141 -12.20 9.57 7.12
C ILE A 141 -13.07 9.37 8.37
N ILE A 142 -13.67 10.44 8.87
CA ILE A 142 -14.45 10.46 10.11
C ILE A 142 -15.86 11.01 9.86
N ARG A 143 -16.72 10.93 10.88
CA ARG A 143 -18.06 11.52 10.84
C ARG A 143 -17.96 13.03 11.06
N VAL A 144 -18.50 13.79 10.13
CA VAL A 144 -18.62 15.26 10.20
C VAL A 144 -20.06 15.68 9.85
N PRO A 145 -20.54 16.87 10.24
CA PRO A 145 -21.84 17.38 9.83
C PRO A 145 -22.02 17.32 8.32
N ASP A 146 -23.20 16.94 7.86
CA ASP A 146 -23.54 16.96 6.44
C ASP A 146 -23.46 18.37 5.83
N THR A 147 -23.76 19.39 6.64
CA THR A 147 -23.64 20.83 6.33
C THR A 147 -22.21 21.37 6.28
N TYR A 148 -21.21 20.62 6.75
CA TYR A 148 -19.82 21.06 6.82
C TYR A 148 -19.02 20.60 5.60
N ASP A 149 -18.33 21.51 4.93
CA ASP A 149 -17.33 21.19 3.91
C ASP A 149 -15.91 21.33 4.52
N PRO A 150 -15.17 20.23 4.70
CA PRO A 150 -13.85 20.26 5.32
C PRO A 150 -12.74 20.83 4.42
N GLU A 151 -12.92 20.85 3.10
CA GLU A 151 -11.91 21.41 2.20
C GLU A 151 -11.99 22.93 2.17
N THR A 152 -13.21 23.48 2.07
CA THR A 152 -13.44 24.94 2.09
C THR A 152 -13.65 25.51 3.49
N ARG A 153 -13.86 24.65 4.50
CA ARG A 153 -14.19 25.00 5.89
C ARG A 153 -15.46 25.81 6.04
N THR A 154 -16.42 25.57 5.16
CA THR A 154 -17.70 26.29 5.15
C THR A 154 -18.81 25.45 5.78
N TYR A 155 -19.79 26.14 6.33
CA TYR A 155 -20.96 25.54 6.98
C TYR A 155 -22.21 26.09 6.30
N SER A 156 -23.05 25.21 5.75
CA SER A 156 -24.24 25.60 5.00
C SER A 156 -25.53 25.33 5.78
N GLY A 157 -26.39 26.34 5.90
CA GLY A 157 -27.69 26.19 6.57
C GLY A 157 -27.60 25.87 8.06
N THR A 158 -28.71 25.41 8.62
CA THR A 158 -28.79 24.94 10.02
C THR A 158 -28.54 23.45 10.04
N TRP A 159 -27.64 23.00 10.92
CA TRP A 159 -27.37 21.58 11.07
C TRP A 159 -28.49 20.90 11.85
N GLU A 160 -29.03 19.79 11.32
CA GLU A 160 -30.10 19.01 11.97
C GLU A 160 -29.55 17.80 12.73
N GLY A 161 -28.23 17.70 12.88
CA GLY A 161 -27.58 16.61 13.62
C GLY A 161 -27.26 15.38 12.78
N VAL A 162 -27.34 15.47 11.45
CA VAL A 162 -27.03 14.43 10.47
C VAL A 162 -25.53 14.44 10.13
N PHE A 163 -24.91 13.28 10.01
CA PHE A 163 -23.48 13.16 9.71
C PHE A 163 -23.22 12.55 8.34
N LYS A 164 -22.13 12.97 7.71
CA LYS A 164 -21.52 12.35 6.53
C LYS A 164 -20.08 11.91 6.84
N TRP A 165 -19.54 11.04 5.99
CA TRP A 165 -18.14 10.64 6.07
C TRP A 165 -17.27 11.58 5.25
N ALA A 166 -16.32 12.24 5.89
CA ALA A 166 -15.32 13.05 5.21
C ALA A 166 -13.99 13.08 5.97
N TRP A 167 -12.92 13.41 5.27
CA TRP A 167 -11.66 13.77 5.93
C TRP A 167 -11.74 15.22 6.42
N THR A 168 -11.20 15.50 7.61
CA THR A 168 -11.06 16.85 8.15
C THR A 168 -9.85 16.93 9.06
N ASP A 169 -9.25 18.11 9.17
CA ASP A 169 -8.24 18.45 10.18
C ASP A 169 -8.82 19.36 11.28
N ASN A 170 -10.15 19.51 11.35
CA ASN A 170 -10.82 20.26 12.41
C ASN A 170 -10.75 19.45 13.72
N PRO A 171 -10.14 20.01 14.78
CA PRO A 171 -9.90 19.27 16.02
C PRO A 171 -11.18 18.86 16.75
N ALA A 172 -12.29 19.59 16.61
CA ALA A 172 -13.55 19.27 17.28
C ALA A 172 -14.16 17.96 16.75
N TRP A 173 -14.13 17.75 15.43
CA TRP A 173 -14.63 16.52 14.82
C TRP A 173 -13.69 15.34 15.02
N ILE A 174 -12.37 15.57 15.03
CA ILE A 174 -11.39 14.54 15.39
C ILE A 174 -11.59 14.09 16.83
N TYR A 175 -11.81 15.04 17.75
CA TYR A 175 -12.12 14.77 19.15
C TYR A 175 -13.42 13.94 19.29
N TYR A 176 -14.48 14.31 18.55
CA TYR A 176 -15.73 13.54 18.50
C TYR A 176 -15.54 12.11 17.99
N ASP A 177 -14.76 11.89 16.91
CA ASP A 177 -14.50 10.54 16.39
C ASP A 177 -13.74 9.70 17.40
N ILE A 178 -12.71 10.25 18.06
CA ILE A 178 -11.89 9.52 19.04
C ILE A 178 -12.72 9.14 20.27
N ILE A 179 -13.61 10.00 20.77
CA ILE A 179 -14.46 9.61 21.91
C ILE A 179 -15.35 8.43 21.54
N LEU A 180 -16.01 8.48 20.39
CA LEU A 180 -17.01 7.49 20.00
C LEU A 180 -16.45 6.27 19.28
N ASN A 181 -15.15 6.22 19.03
CA ASN A 181 -14.56 5.08 18.33
C ASN A 181 -14.49 3.85 19.24
N GLU A 182 -15.10 2.74 18.84
CA GLU A 182 -15.07 1.50 19.63
C GLU A 182 -13.72 0.76 19.57
N ARG A 183 -12.90 1.01 18.54
CA ARG A 183 -11.65 0.27 18.30
C ARG A 183 -10.47 0.86 19.04
N PHE A 184 -10.30 2.18 18.96
CA PHE A 184 -9.13 2.89 19.52
C PHE A 184 -9.52 4.04 20.44
N GLY A 185 -10.82 4.24 20.66
CA GLY A 185 -11.38 5.32 21.43
C GLY A 185 -12.13 4.83 22.67
N LEU A 186 -13.14 5.59 23.07
CA LEU A 186 -13.98 5.30 24.23
C LEU A 186 -15.40 4.86 23.85
N GLY A 187 -15.65 4.50 22.59
CA GLY A 187 -17.00 4.18 22.09
C GLY A 187 -17.66 2.99 22.79
N GLN A 188 -16.88 2.11 23.43
CA GLN A 188 -17.41 1.00 24.25
C GLN A 188 -17.96 1.46 25.61
N ARG A 189 -17.65 2.69 26.03
CA ARG A 189 -18.00 3.25 27.36
C ARG A 189 -18.80 4.55 27.27
N ILE A 190 -18.67 5.29 26.17
CA ILE A 190 -19.32 6.56 25.93
C ILE A 190 -20.11 6.48 24.63
N ASP A 191 -21.40 6.77 24.71
CA ASP A 191 -22.28 6.85 23.55
C ASP A 191 -22.47 8.30 23.07
N ALA A 192 -22.92 8.47 21.82
CA ALA A 192 -23.17 9.76 21.19
C ALA A 192 -24.19 10.62 21.95
N THR A 193 -25.09 10.02 22.74
CA THR A 193 -26.05 10.75 23.57
C THR A 193 -25.41 11.46 24.78
N GLN A 194 -24.22 11.04 25.17
CA GLN A 194 -23.48 11.60 26.30
C GLN A 194 -22.56 12.76 25.88
N ILE A 195 -22.57 13.11 24.60
CA ILE A 195 -21.75 14.18 24.03
C ILE A 195 -22.68 15.27 23.49
N ASP A 196 -22.44 16.50 23.92
CA ASP A 196 -23.12 17.66 23.33
C ASP A 196 -22.55 17.97 21.93
N LYS A 197 -23.13 17.31 20.93
CA LYS A 197 -22.76 17.52 19.52
C LYS A 197 -23.06 18.95 19.04
N TRP A 198 -24.04 19.64 19.65
CA TRP A 198 -24.42 20.99 19.25
C TRP A 198 -23.37 22.00 19.69
N GLU A 199 -22.84 21.83 20.89
CA GLU A 199 -21.75 22.68 21.35
C GLU A 199 -20.44 22.37 20.63
N LEU A 200 -20.16 21.09 20.33
CA LEU A 200 -19.05 20.74 19.44
C LEU A 200 -19.18 21.35 18.05
N TYR A 201 -20.39 21.48 17.50
CA TYR A 201 -20.61 22.16 16.22
C TYR A 201 -20.21 23.64 16.27
N ARG A 202 -20.57 24.34 17.35
CA ARG A 202 -20.15 25.74 17.57
C ARG A 202 -18.65 25.88 17.76
N ILE A 203 -18.03 24.97 18.52
CA ILE A 203 -16.58 24.91 18.71
C ILE A 203 -15.88 24.64 17.35
N ALA A 204 -16.42 23.75 16.53
CA ALA A 204 -15.88 23.44 15.21
C ALA A 204 -15.89 24.69 14.31
N GLN A 205 -16.99 25.45 14.30
CA GLN A 205 -17.08 26.72 13.58
C GLN A 205 -16.05 27.74 14.09
N TYR A 206 -15.81 27.80 15.40
CA TYR A 206 -14.77 28.65 15.98
C TYR A 206 -13.36 28.23 15.55
N CYS A 207 -13.09 26.93 15.46
CA CYS A 207 -11.81 26.39 14.99
C CYS A 207 -11.53 26.73 13.53
N ASP A 208 -12.55 26.76 12.69
CA ASP A 208 -12.43 27.03 11.26
C ASP A 208 -12.41 28.53 10.89
N GLN A 209 -12.60 29.43 11.86
CA GLN A 209 -12.49 30.88 11.62
C GLN A 209 -11.11 31.24 11.08
N LEU A 210 -11.08 31.95 9.95
CA LEU A 210 -9.85 32.45 9.36
C LEU A 210 -9.26 33.57 10.22
N VAL A 211 -8.00 33.39 10.61
CA VAL A 211 -7.17 34.36 11.32
C VAL A 211 -5.94 34.69 10.48
N PRO A 212 -5.31 35.88 10.64
CA PRO A 212 -4.06 36.20 9.94
C PRO A 212 -2.99 35.16 10.23
N ASP A 213 -2.28 34.71 9.18
CA ASP A 213 -1.29 33.63 9.26
C ASP A 213 0.05 34.03 9.92
N GLY A 214 0.16 35.27 10.39
CA GLY A 214 1.35 35.79 11.07
C GLY A 214 2.59 35.94 10.18
N LYS A 215 2.50 35.71 8.85
CA LYS A 215 3.64 35.78 7.92
C LYS A 215 3.85 37.16 7.30
N GLY A 216 3.18 38.19 7.84
CA GLY A 216 3.32 39.59 7.41
C GLY A 216 2.64 39.92 6.07
N GLY A 217 1.78 39.04 5.56
CA GLY A 217 0.99 39.25 4.34
C GLY A 217 -0.53 39.31 4.60
N SER A 218 -1.33 39.19 3.54
CA SER A 218 -2.80 39.05 3.61
C SER A 218 -3.28 37.60 3.73
N GLY A 219 -2.35 36.67 3.98
CA GLY A 219 -2.64 35.26 4.16
C GLY A 219 -3.48 35.02 5.41
N THR A 220 -4.39 34.04 5.33
CA THR A 220 -5.18 33.61 6.48
C THR A 220 -5.08 32.10 6.64
N GLU A 221 -5.21 31.64 7.88
CA GLU A 221 -5.28 30.24 8.24
C GLU A 221 -6.43 30.02 9.24
N PRO A 222 -7.01 28.82 9.32
CA PRO A 222 -8.00 28.53 10.34
C PRO A 222 -7.37 28.59 11.72
N ARG A 223 -8.14 29.04 12.70
CA ARG A 223 -7.71 29.27 14.07
C ARG A 223 -7.07 28.05 14.72
N PHE A 224 -7.61 26.85 14.50
CA PHE A 224 -7.07 25.61 15.04
C PHE A 224 -7.10 24.49 14.00
N ARG A 225 -6.03 23.68 13.95
CA ARG A 225 -5.92 22.45 13.14
C ARG A 225 -5.35 21.33 13.99
N CYS A 226 -5.74 20.10 13.68
CA CYS A 226 -5.19 18.89 14.28
C CYS A 226 -4.78 17.91 13.19
N ASN A 227 -3.46 17.69 13.06
CA ASN A 227 -2.86 16.69 12.19
C ASN A 227 -1.92 15.82 13.04
N VAL A 228 -2.49 14.90 13.81
CA VAL A 228 -1.75 14.06 14.75
C VAL A 228 -1.72 12.61 14.28
N TYR A 229 -0.59 11.95 14.55
CA TYR A 229 -0.43 10.52 14.35
C TYR A 229 -0.22 9.86 15.72
N ILE A 230 -1.23 9.11 16.18
CA ILE A 230 -1.22 8.44 17.49
C ILE A 230 -0.66 7.03 17.30
N GLN A 231 0.50 6.76 17.88
CA GLN A 231 1.21 5.48 17.73
C GLN A 231 1.06 4.57 18.96
N ASP A 232 1.12 5.16 20.15
CA ASP A 232 1.18 4.43 21.41
C ASP A 232 -0.10 4.60 22.21
N ARG A 233 -0.40 3.56 23.01
CA ARG A 233 -1.50 3.60 23.96
C ARG A 233 -1.17 4.53 25.11
N ASN A 234 -2.09 5.40 25.46
CA ASN A 234 -1.98 6.26 26.63
C ASN A 234 -3.31 6.24 27.41
N ASP A 235 -3.29 6.77 28.62
CA ASP A 235 -4.49 6.92 29.44
C ASP A 235 -5.53 7.78 28.72
N ALA A 236 -6.78 7.32 28.75
CA ALA A 236 -7.87 7.92 27.98
C ALA A 236 -8.12 9.38 28.36
N TRP A 237 -8.05 9.71 29.65
CA TRP A 237 -8.26 11.07 30.12
C TRP A 237 -7.15 12.00 29.64
N THR A 238 -5.91 11.54 29.67
CA THR A 238 -4.76 12.29 29.12
C THR A 238 -4.95 12.56 27.63
N VAL A 239 -5.29 11.55 26.83
CA VAL A 239 -5.50 11.73 25.38
C VAL A 239 -6.62 12.73 25.10
N LEU A 240 -7.76 12.61 25.78
CA LEU A 240 -8.87 13.54 25.58
C LEU A 240 -8.51 14.96 26.01
N ARG A 241 -7.87 15.13 27.16
CA ARG A 241 -7.44 16.44 27.64
C ARG A 241 -6.45 17.10 26.67
N ASP A 242 -5.49 16.33 26.17
CA ASP A 242 -4.46 16.85 25.27
C ASP A 242 -5.07 17.24 23.91
N LEU A 243 -6.03 16.46 23.39
CA LEU A 243 -6.79 16.80 22.18
C LEU A 243 -7.72 18.00 22.39
N ALA A 244 -8.41 18.07 23.54
CA ALA A 244 -9.25 19.22 23.89
C ALA A 244 -8.42 20.52 24.00
N GLY A 245 -7.19 20.39 24.50
CA GLY A 245 -6.21 21.48 24.57
C GLY A 245 -5.92 22.13 23.22
N ILE A 246 -6.01 21.40 22.10
CA ILE A 246 -5.75 21.92 20.74
C ILE A 246 -6.69 23.08 20.41
N PHE A 247 -7.98 22.96 20.75
CA PHE A 247 -8.98 24.01 20.53
C PHE A 247 -9.26 24.84 21.78
N ARG A 248 -8.37 24.79 22.78
CA ARG A 248 -8.51 25.45 24.09
C ARG A 248 -9.79 25.07 24.84
N GLY A 249 -10.28 23.85 24.62
CA GLY A 249 -11.41 23.28 25.34
C GLY A 249 -10.99 22.63 26.66
N MET A 250 -11.97 22.42 27.53
CA MET A 250 -11.85 21.57 28.71
C MET A 250 -12.89 20.47 28.64
N THR A 251 -12.45 19.23 28.86
CA THR A 251 -13.37 18.10 29.02
C THR A 251 -13.88 18.09 30.44
N TYR A 252 -15.19 17.98 30.64
CA TYR A 252 -15.81 17.84 31.95
C TYR A 252 -16.76 16.63 31.94
N TRP A 253 -16.79 15.90 33.04
CA TRP A 253 -17.71 14.81 33.29
C TRP A 253 -18.31 15.02 34.68
N GLY A 254 -19.64 15.07 34.76
CA GLY A 254 -20.39 15.37 35.97
C GLY A 254 -21.80 14.83 35.92
#